data_AF-A0A0C9SEM5-F1
#
_entry.id   AF-A0A0C9SEM5-F1
#
_cell.length_a   1.000
_cell.length_b   1.000
_cell.length_c   1.000
_cell.angle_alpha   90.00
_cell.angle_beta   90.00
_cell.angle_gamma   90.00
#
_symmetry.space_group_name_H-M   'P 1'
#
loop_
_entity.id
_entity.type
_entity.pdbx_description
1 polymer ?
#
loop_
_entity_poly.entity_id
_entity_poly.type
_entity_poly.pdbx_seq_one_letter_code
_entity_poly.pdbx_strand_id
1 'polypeptide(L)'
;MRPAYCLLALFAALTCVFGTERPQNCPRITDTSFNGKKTSMDRFCQDIDKENSDSESSSWKFITVLCPKKTACCARLGNNGEISYFNKTLPKSKAFCKKQG
;
A
#
# COMPACT_ATOMS: atom_id res chain seq x y z
N MET A 1 22.87 -13.02 38.94
CA MET A 1 21.62 -12.94 38.15
C MET A 1 21.39 -11.48 37.76
N ARG A 2 21.37 -11.16 36.45
CA ARG A 2 20.62 -10.06 35.81
C ARG A 2 21.01 -9.89 34.32
N PRO A 3 20.84 -10.90 33.44
CA PRO A 3 20.85 -10.68 31.99
C PRO A 3 19.42 -10.34 31.51
N ALA A 4 18.76 -9.36 32.12
CA ALA A 4 17.35 -9.05 31.80
C ALA A 4 17.18 -7.77 30.97
N TYR A 5 18.21 -6.92 30.91
CA TYR A 5 18.09 -5.59 30.28
C TYR A 5 18.59 -5.53 28.83
N CYS A 6 19.35 -6.50 28.34
CA CYS A 6 19.85 -6.49 26.96
C CYS A 6 18.82 -7.00 25.93
N LEU A 7 17.76 -7.69 26.34
CA LEU A 7 16.78 -8.27 25.41
C LEU A 7 15.67 -7.29 24.99
N LEU A 8 15.44 -6.21 25.75
CA LEU A 8 14.38 -5.24 25.43
C LEU A 8 14.74 -4.31 24.25
N ALA A 9 16.03 -4.07 24.00
CA ALA A 9 16.47 -3.25 22.87
C ALA A 9 16.32 -3.97 21.51
N LEU A 10 16.33 -5.30 21.49
CA LEU A 10 16.23 -6.07 20.24
C LEU A 10 14.81 -6.05 19.65
N PHE A 11 13.77 -5.89 20.47
CA PHE A 11 12.38 -5.86 20.00
C PHE A 11 11.97 -4.51 19.40
N ALA A 12 12.58 -3.39 19.83
CA ALA A 12 12.29 -2.08 19.28
C ALA A 12 12.83 -1.86 17.85
N ALA A 13 13.85 -2.63 17.43
CA ALA A 13 14.40 -2.53 16.09
C ALA A 13 13.59 -3.32 15.04
N LEU A 14 12.79 -4.31 15.46
CA LEU A 14 11.98 -5.13 14.54
C LEU A 14 10.65 -4.48 14.16
N THR A 15 10.18 -3.46 14.90
CA THR A 15 8.92 -2.77 14.61
C THR A 15 9.03 -1.67 13.55
N CYS A 16 10.25 -1.32 13.10
CA CYS A 16 10.44 -0.22 12.14
C CYS A 16 10.46 -0.63 10.66
N VAL A 17 10.27 -1.91 10.31
CA VAL A 17 10.46 -2.39 8.92
C VAL A 17 9.17 -2.88 8.24
N PHE A 18 8.02 -2.83 8.92
CA PHE A 18 6.75 -3.24 8.33
C PHE A 18 5.78 -2.07 8.25
N GLY A 19 5.79 -1.32 7.14
CA GLY A 19 4.63 -0.49 6.80
C GLY A 19 4.81 0.65 5.81
N THR A 20 6.03 1.13 5.55
CA THR A 20 6.21 2.44 4.89
C THR A 20 7.17 2.45 3.70
N GLU A 21 7.77 1.32 3.35
CA GLU A 21 8.65 1.26 2.19
C GLU A 21 7.83 1.17 0.90
N ARG A 22 7.87 2.25 0.11
CA ARG A 22 7.32 2.28 -1.25
C ARG A 22 7.86 1.07 -2.03
N PRO A 23 7.01 0.22 -2.62
CA PRO A 23 7.49 -0.86 -3.46
C PRO A 23 8.34 -0.28 -4.58
N GLN A 24 9.53 -0.84 -4.83
CA GLN A 24 10.53 -0.29 -5.77
C GLN A 24 9.99 0.07 -7.16
N ASN A 25 8.90 -0.57 -7.58
CA ASN A 25 8.32 -0.40 -8.92
C ASN A 25 7.01 0.41 -8.94
N CYS A 26 6.53 0.92 -7.80
CA CYS A 26 5.35 1.79 -7.77
C CYS A 26 5.78 3.27 -7.89
N PRO A 27 5.21 4.04 -8.83
CA PRO A 27 5.43 5.48 -8.89
C PRO A 27 5.14 6.15 -7.55
N ARG A 28 5.92 7.19 -7.20
CA ARG A 28 5.64 7.99 -6.01
C ARG A 28 4.41 8.84 -6.28
N ILE A 29 3.55 8.93 -5.27
CA ILE A 29 2.47 9.91 -5.23
C ILE A 29 2.66 10.87 -4.05
N THR A 30 1.94 11.97 -4.10
CA THR A 30 1.94 13.04 -3.09
C THR A 30 0.54 13.24 -2.52
N ASP A 31 0.43 13.96 -1.41
CA ASP A 31 -0.86 14.23 -0.76
C ASP A 31 -1.86 14.89 -1.72
N THR A 32 -1.37 15.74 -2.62
CA THR A 32 -2.16 16.38 -3.67
C THR A 32 -2.86 15.39 -4.62
N SER A 33 -2.36 14.15 -4.73
CA SER A 33 -2.98 13.10 -5.54
C SER A 33 -4.31 12.62 -4.95
N PHE A 34 -4.53 12.83 -3.65
CA PHE A 34 -5.75 12.46 -2.92
C PHE A 34 -6.81 13.58 -2.93
N ASN A 35 -6.45 14.82 -3.27
CA ASN A 35 -7.37 15.96 -3.33
C ASN A 35 -8.30 15.97 -4.56
N GLY A 36 -8.29 14.90 -5.37
CA GLY A 36 -9.08 14.76 -6.58
C GLY A 36 -10.38 13.96 -6.38
N LYS A 37 -11.19 13.88 -7.44
CA LYS A 37 -12.39 13.02 -7.44
C LYS A 37 -11.97 11.54 -7.29
N LYS A 38 -12.66 10.83 -6.39
CA LYS A 38 -12.50 9.38 -6.20
C LYS A 38 -12.92 8.64 -7.47
N THR A 39 -12.01 7.85 -8.02
CA THR A 39 -12.25 7.07 -9.24
C THR A 39 -12.73 5.65 -8.92
N SER A 40 -13.18 4.91 -9.93
CA SER A 40 -13.48 3.48 -9.79
C SER A 40 -12.25 2.66 -9.41
N MET A 41 -11.06 3.07 -9.86
CA MET A 41 -9.79 2.41 -9.51
C MET A 41 -9.38 2.69 -8.06
N ASP A 42 -9.71 3.87 -7.54
CA ASP A 42 -9.50 4.19 -6.13
C ASP A 42 -10.38 3.30 -5.22
N ARG A 43 -11.62 3.00 -5.65
CA ARG A 43 -12.48 2.00 -4.97
C ARG A 43 -11.92 0.59 -5.07
N PHE A 44 -11.38 0.21 -6.22
CA PHE A 44 -10.71 -1.08 -6.38
C PHE A 44 -9.55 -1.25 -5.37
N CYS A 45 -8.74 -0.21 -5.17
CA CYS A 45 -7.69 -0.22 -4.15
C CYS A 45 -8.25 -0.40 -2.73
N GLN A 46 -9.38 0.24 -2.42
CA GLN A 46 -10.07 0.04 -1.14
C GLN A 46 -10.56 -1.41 -0.99
N ASP A 47 -11.10 -2.02 -2.05
CA ASP A 47 -11.63 -3.39 -2.01
C ASP A 47 -10.55 -4.45 -1.78
N ILE A 48 -9.35 -4.27 -2.36
CA ILE A 48 -8.24 -5.22 -2.20
C ILE A 48 -7.46 -5.02 -0.89
N ASP A 49 -7.70 -3.91 -0.18
CA ASP A 49 -7.09 -3.55 1.13
C ASP A 49 -8.07 -3.70 2.30
N LYS A 50 -9.20 -4.40 2.10
CA LYS A 50 -10.27 -4.55 3.10
C LYS A 50 -9.80 -5.01 4.48
N GLU A 51 -8.79 -5.89 4.54
CA GLU A 51 -8.21 -6.38 5.81
C GLU A 51 -7.49 -5.29 6.61
N ASN A 52 -7.01 -4.23 5.97
CA ASN A 52 -6.39 -3.09 6.64
C ASN A 52 -7.30 -1.86 6.67
N SER A 53 -8.56 -2.00 6.23
CA SER A 53 -9.50 -0.88 6.10
C SER A 53 -10.18 -0.50 7.42
N ASP A 54 -9.40 -0.28 8.47
CA ASP A 54 -9.92 0.03 9.81
C ASP A 54 -10.36 1.49 10.00
N SER A 55 -10.50 2.27 8.92
CA SER A 55 -10.82 3.69 9.06
C SER A 55 -11.68 4.25 7.94
N GLU A 56 -12.89 4.69 8.31
CA GLU A 56 -13.83 5.43 7.46
C GLU A 56 -13.23 6.71 6.84
N SER A 57 -12.17 7.26 7.44
CA SER A 57 -11.51 8.49 7.00
C SER A 57 -10.25 8.27 6.16
N SER A 58 -9.85 7.02 5.90
CA SER A 58 -8.75 6.73 4.96
C SER A 58 -9.16 7.05 3.53
N SER A 59 -8.20 7.56 2.75
CA SER A 59 -8.38 7.78 1.31
C SER A 59 -7.47 6.86 0.52
N TRP A 60 -8.00 6.21 -0.51
CA TRP A 60 -7.23 5.30 -1.36
C TRP A 60 -6.96 5.94 -2.71
N LYS A 61 -5.77 5.66 -3.25
CA LYS A 61 -5.38 6.08 -4.59
C LYS A 61 -4.79 4.93 -5.37
N PHE A 62 -5.35 4.70 -6.55
CA PHE A 62 -4.74 3.85 -7.54
C PHE A 62 -3.54 4.55 -8.19
N ILE A 63 -2.42 3.85 -8.24
CA ILE A 63 -1.20 4.37 -8.85
C ILE A 63 -1.01 3.77 -10.24
N THR A 64 -0.90 2.44 -10.33
CA THR A 64 -0.65 1.74 -11.59
C THR A 64 -0.85 0.22 -11.44
N VAL A 65 -0.83 -0.50 -12.57
CA VAL A 65 -0.64 -1.96 -12.59
C VAL A 65 0.69 -2.30 -13.25
N LEU A 66 1.50 -3.09 -12.56
CA LEU A 66 2.74 -3.65 -13.08
C LEU A 66 2.44 -4.93 -13.86
N CYS A 67 2.26 -4.79 -15.16
CA CYS A 67 1.78 -5.88 -16.01
C CYS A 67 2.64 -7.15 -16.08
N PRO A 68 3.99 -7.10 -16.09
CA PRO A 68 4.81 -8.31 -16.06
C PRO A 68 4.53 -9.19 -14.83
N LYS A 69 4.18 -8.56 -13.70
CA LYS A 69 3.90 -9.23 -12.42
C LYS A 69 2.41 -9.29 -12.08
N LYS A 70 1.55 -8.68 -12.91
CA LYS A 70 0.12 -8.44 -12.66
C LYS A 70 -0.14 -7.91 -11.25
N THR A 71 0.66 -6.95 -10.81
CA THR A 71 0.57 -6.41 -9.45
C THR A 71 -0.06 -5.03 -9.51
N ALA A 72 -1.17 -4.81 -8.79
CA ALA A 72 -1.71 -3.47 -8.60
C ALA A 72 -0.90 -2.74 -7.53
N CYS A 73 -0.49 -1.52 -7.84
CA CYS A 73 0.10 -0.57 -6.91
C CYS A 73 -0.98 0.40 -6.45
N CYS A 74 -1.18 0.47 -5.15
CA CYS A 74 -2.12 1.36 -4.51
C CYS A 74 -1.43 2.09 -3.36
N ALA A 75 -2.01 3.20 -2.96
CA ALA A 75 -1.61 3.92 -1.77
C ALA A 75 -2.83 4.33 -0.97
N ARG A 76 -2.61 4.50 0.33
CA ARG A 76 -3.60 4.91 1.31
C ARG A 76 -3.05 6.13 2.04
N LEU A 77 -3.84 7.19 2.11
CA LEU A 77 -3.60 8.31 3.02
C LEU A 77 -4.30 8.00 4.33
N GLY A 78 -3.52 7.80 5.38
CA GLY A 78 -4.00 7.60 6.74
C GLY A 78 -4.42 8.92 7.41
N ASN A 79 -5.08 8.81 8.56
CA ASN A 79 -5.57 9.97 9.31
C ASN A 79 -4.46 10.85 9.88
N ASN A 80 -3.27 10.28 10.06
CA ASN A 80 -2.06 10.98 10.46
C ASN A 80 -1.41 11.77 9.29
N GLY A 81 -2.03 11.79 8.11
CA GLY A 81 -1.46 12.40 6.90
C GLY A 81 -0.34 11.58 6.27
N GLU A 82 -0.13 10.35 6.72
CA GLU A 82 0.92 9.48 6.19
C GLU A 82 0.40 8.71 4.96
N ILE A 83 1.21 8.69 3.91
CA ILE A 83 0.95 7.87 2.72
C ILE A 83 1.61 6.50 2.92
N SER A 84 0.78 5.48 3.11
CA SER A 84 1.21 4.08 3.07
C SER A 84 1.05 3.52 1.66
N TYR A 85 2.02 2.73 1.20
CA TYR A 85 1.97 2.05 -0.09
C TYR A 85 1.68 0.57 0.11
N PHE A 86 0.87 -0.01 -0.76
CA PHE A 86 0.63 -1.44 -0.76
C PHE A 86 0.48 -1.97 -2.18
N ASN A 87 0.76 -3.27 -2.32
CA ASN A 87 0.62 -3.95 -3.58
C ASN A 87 -0.10 -5.28 -3.42
N LYS A 88 -0.93 -5.64 -4.40
CA LYS A 88 -1.64 -6.92 -4.43
C LYS A 88 -1.48 -7.54 -5.80
N THR A 89 -1.08 -8.81 -5.82
CA THR A 89 -1.05 -9.61 -7.04
C THR A 89 -2.47 -9.91 -7.48
N LEU A 90 -2.78 -9.57 -8.72
CA LEU A 90 -4.11 -9.73 -9.28
C LEU A 90 -4.32 -11.15 -9.80
N PRO A 91 -5.51 -11.74 -9.61
CA PRO A 91 -5.84 -13.01 -10.23
C PRO A 91 -5.73 -12.91 -11.76
N LYS A 92 -5.43 -14.04 -12.42
CA LYS A 92 -5.05 -14.09 -13.85
C LYS A 92 -6.06 -13.47 -14.84
N SER A 93 -7.30 -13.21 -14.39
CA SER A 93 -8.44 -12.65 -15.13
C SER A 93 -8.44 -11.12 -15.15
N LYS A 94 -7.96 -10.50 -16.24
CA LYS A 94 -8.71 -9.79 -17.32
C LYS A 94 -8.76 -8.25 -17.11
N ALA A 95 -8.59 -7.52 -18.22
CA ALA A 95 -8.64 -6.06 -18.43
C ALA A 95 -7.38 -5.20 -18.19
N PHE A 96 -6.64 -5.32 -17.07
CA PHE A 96 -5.58 -4.33 -16.77
C PHE A 96 -4.34 -4.39 -17.68
N CYS A 97 -3.98 -5.59 -18.09
CA CYS A 97 -2.80 -5.83 -18.90
C CYS A 97 -3.24 -6.51 -20.18
N LYS A 98 -3.41 -5.71 -21.24
CA LYS A 98 -3.53 -6.25 -22.59
C LYS A 98 -2.21 -6.97 -22.88
N LYS A 99 -2.28 -8.24 -23.29
CA LYS A 99 -1.15 -8.84 -24.01
C LYS A 99 -0.93 -7.97 -25.25
N GLN A 100 0.19 -7.28 -25.34
CA GLN A 100 0.68 -6.88 -26.66
C GLN A 100 1.16 -8.16 -27.32
N GLY A 101 0.51 -8.52 -28.43
CA GLY A 101 0.89 -9.54 -29.42
C GLY A 101 1.61 -10.76 -28.90
#